data_AF-A0A6B2DLI4-F1
#
_entry.id   AF-A0A6B2DLI4-F1
#
_cell.length_a   1.000
_cell.length_b   1.000
_cell.length_c   1.000
_cell.angle_alpha   90.00
_cell.angle_beta   90.00
_cell.angle_gamma   90.00
#
_symmetry.space_group_name_H-M   'P 1'
#
loop_
_entity.id
_entity.type
_entity.pdbx_description
1 polymer ?
#
loop_
_entity_poly.entity_id
_entity_poly.type
_entity_poly.pdbx_seq_one_letter_code
_entity_poly.pdbx_strand_id
1 'polypeptide(L)'
;MVSARRHGGFDEAELPETHRIRWWLAAGVAGLVAAGFAVVPYLPFFQNWTFVRDPKVASVITWTVLQTSVVLVSVVLTLYFVGKARLEAAAYRANQIDIRLFADERPEGSHDREIDSAVELTATFKRFLNDSRLYTPTPVPGVGSSYDFIQIVEHAGDSADGWWKAATKLIRLAQPPAAFTVSGTIRPGNTTGRYQLILELVRVPRFAASPLVIEDENWARVLHRAANAVAALVIPRSAYVRTNIHWAAWRDAKIPYELFDAYQRANHFITYRRYDEALAEYYRAVSLDPANVYIRLEIAALQEQLDLHLDALATYDDVITVCSRGHPTLARWWIGPDFARQPRRDARGRDVALLIARYRHALVLGHGDSVAGSWWVRRT
;
A
#
# COMPACT_ATOMS: atom_id res chain seq x y z
N MET A 1 11.85 11.47 30.30
CA MET A 1 10.37 11.46 30.14
C MET A 1 10.05 10.61 28.92
N VAL A 2 9.82 9.30 29.11
CA VAL A 2 9.43 8.38 28.04
C VAL A 2 8.16 7.69 28.54
N SER A 3 7.00 8.27 28.25
CA SER A 3 5.73 7.62 28.55
C SER A 3 5.40 6.64 27.42
N ALA A 4 6.03 5.46 27.46
CA ALA A 4 5.58 4.29 26.73
C ALA A 4 4.28 3.77 27.39
N ARG A 5 3.17 4.47 27.16
CA ARG A 5 1.82 3.98 27.46
C ARG A 5 0.88 4.45 26.37
N ARG A 6 0.73 3.62 25.34
CA ARG A 6 -0.52 3.37 24.59
C ARG A 6 -0.40 2.00 23.93
N HIS A 7 -0.70 0.94 24.67
CA HIS A 7 -1.20 -0.28 24.05
C HIS A 7 -2.71 -0.13 23.95
N GLY A 8 -3.21 0.12 22.74
CA GLY A 8 -4.64 0.17 22.43
C GLY A 8 -5.01 1.28 21.44
N GLY A 9 -4.82 1.02 20.15
CA GLY A 9 -5.12 1.94 19.06
C GLY A 9 -3.84 2.23 18.29
N PHE A 10 -3.64 1.52 17.18
CA PHE A 10 -2.51 1.75 16.30
C PHE A 10 -2.49 3.23 15.88
N ASP A 11 -1.32 3.88 15.93
CA ASP A 11 -1.20 5.28 15.50
C ASP A 11 -1.64 5.41 14.04
N GLU A 12 -2.41 6.46 13.74
CA GLU A 12 -2.96 6.67 12.39
C GLU A 12 -1.82 6.83 11.37
N ALA A 13 -1.95 6.19 10.22
CA ALA A 13 -0.95 6.29 9.17
C ALA A 13 -0.84 7.74 8.63
N GLU A 14 0.39 8.22 8.45
CA GLU A 14 0.69 9.59 8.03
C GLU A 14 0.06 9.96 6.68
N LEU A 15 -0.06 9.01 5.76
CA LEU A 15 -0.70 9.23 4.48
C LEU A 15 -2.22 9.38 4.65
N PRO A 16 -2.88 10.33 3.96
CA PRO A 16 -4.33 10.50 4.08
C PRO A 16 -5.10 9.27 3.56
N GLU A 17 -6.34 9.10 4.00
CA GLU A 17 -7.23 8.05 3.52
C GLU A 17 -7.56 8.18 2.02
N THR A 18 -7.87 7.05 1.38
CA THR A 18 -8.36 7.02 -0.01
C THR A 18 -9.89 6.87 -0.01
N HIS A 19 -10.62 7.77 -0.65
CA HIS A 19 -12.09 7.75 -0.70
C HIS A 19 -12.62 7.28 -2.05
N ARG A 20 -12.35 6.00 -2.39
CA ARG A 20 -12.72 5.37 -3.67
C ARG A 20 -14.14 5.72 -4.13
N ILE A 21 -15.13 5.62 -3.26
CA ILE A 21 -16.55 5.68 -3.65
C ILE A 21 -17.02 7.12 -3.85
N ARG A 22 -16.47 8.07 -3.09
CA ARG A 22 -16.97 9.45 -3.03
C ARG A 22 -16.92 10.14 -4.40
N TRP A 23 -15.80 10.02 -5.11
CA TRP A 23 -15.64 10.69 -6.40
C TRP A 23 -16.33 9.97 -7.56
N TRP A 24 -16.46 8.64 -7.50
CA TRP A 24 -17.27 7.90 -8.47
C TRP A 24 -18.76 8.25 -8.34
N LEU A 25 -19.26 8.43 -7.11
CA LEU A 25 -20.62 8.92 -6.89
C LEU A 25 -20.78 10.37 -7.39
N ALA A 26 -19.83 11.26 -7.11
CA ALA A 26 -19.87 12.63 -7.60
C ALA A 26 -19.83 12.70 -9.14
N ALA A 27 -19.02 11.86 -9.79
CA ALA A 27 -18.99 11.71 -11.24
C ALA A 27 -20.32 11.20 -11.79
N GLY A 28 -20.93 10.20 -11.13
CA GLY A 28 -22.25 9.69 -11.49
C GLY A 28 -23.34 10.75 -11.40
N VAL A 29 -23.38 11.53 -10.32
CA VAL A 29 -24.34 12.63 -10.14
C VAL A 29 -24.17 13.70 -11.21
N ALA A 30 -22.94 14.16 -11.47
CA ALA A 30 -22.68 15.13 -12.53
C ALA A 30 -23.02 14.56 -13.93
N GLY A 31 -22.87 13.25 -14.13
CA GLY A 31 -23.25 12.58 -15.38
C GLY A 31 -24.76 12.55 -15.57
N LEU A 32 -25.51 12.25 -14.51
CA LEU A 32 -26.97 12.27 -14.51
C LEU A 32 -27.52 13.68 -14.74
N VAL A 33 -26.88 14.72 -14.17
CA VAL A 33 -27.25 16.12 -14.45
C VAL A 33 -27.04 16.46 -15.93
N ALA A 34 -25.89 16.09 -16.49
CA ALA A 34 -25.61 16.31 -17.92
C ALA A 34 -26.64 15.59 -18.81
N ALA A 35 -26.93 14.33 -18.53
CA ALA A 35 -27.90 13.53 -19.27
C ALA A 35 -29.33 14.08 -19.11
N GLY A 36 -29.69 14.54 -17.91
CA GLY A 36 -30.98 15.16 -17.62
C GLY A 36 -31.20 16.41 -18.48
N PHE A 37 -30.27 17.36 -18.45
CA PHE A 37 -30.37 18.58 -19.27
C PHE A 37 -30.23 18.34 -20.78
N ALA A 38 -29.60 17.24 -21.20
CA ALA A 38 -29.49 16.87 -22.61
C ALA A 38 -30.74 16.15 -23.15
N VAL A 39 -31.40 15.30 -22.36
CA VAL A 39 -32.47 14.39 -22.84
C VAL A 39 -33.86 14.88 -22.43
N VAL A 40 -34.03 15.34 -21.19
CA VAL A 40 -35.35 15.70 -20.61
C VAL A 40 -36.11 16.74 -21.45
N PRO A 41 -35.47 17.80 -21.99
CA PRO A 41 -36.18 18.79 -22.81
C PRO A 41 -36.78 18.25 -24.11
N TYR A 42 -36.28 17.11 -24.62
CA TYR A 42 -36.73 16.50 -25.87
C TYR A 42 -37.77 15.39 -25.67
N LEU A 43 -38.04 15.00 -24.43
CA LEU A 43 -39.08 14.02 -24.14
C LEU A 43 -40.48 14.61 -24.41
N PRO A 44 -41.40 13.84 -25.01
CA PRO A 44 -42.70 14.34 -25.45
C PRO A 44 -43.56 14.93 -24.32
N PHE A 45 -43.33 14.47 -23.08
CA PHE A 45 -43.97 15.00 -21.87
C PHE A 45 -43.57 16.45 -21.55
N PHE A 46 -42.31 16.83 -21.81
CA PHE A 46 -41.76 18.15 -21.44
C PHE A 46 -41.85 19.19 -22.56
N GLN A 47 -42.15 18.78 -23.80
CA GLN A 47 -42.33 19.68 -24.94
C GLN A 47 -43.50 20.67 -24.78
N ASN A 48 -44.47 20.36 -23.91
CA ASN A 48 -45.60 21.23 -23.62
C ASN A 48 -45.34 22.25 -22.49
N TRP A 49 -44.17 22.22 -21.83
CA TRP A 49 -43.85 23.15 -20.76
C TRP A 49 -43.40 24.51 -21.28
N THR A 50 -43.69 25.56 -20.51
CA THR A 50 -43.53 26.97 -20.87
C THR A 50 -42.10 27.36 -21.25
N PHE A 51 -41.08 26.75 -20.64
CA PHE A 51 -39.67 27.03 -20.94
C PHE A 51 -39.17 26.45 -22.29
N VAL A 52 -39.87 25.44 -22.85
CA VAL A 52 -39.57 24.90 -24.20
C VAL A 52 -40.30 25.71 -25.28
N ARG A 53 -41.52 26.18 -24.98
CA ARG A 53 -42.32 27.01 -25.89
C ARG A 53 -41.83 28.45 -25.99
N ASP A 54 -41.44 29.07 -24.88
CA ASP A 54 -40.89 30.42 -24.82
C ASP A 54 -39.41 30.36 -24.38
N PRO A 55 -38.45 30.50 -25.30
CA PRO A 55 -37.04 30.30 -24.99
C PRO A 55 -36.43 31.44 -24.15
N LYS A 56 -37.19 32.45 -23.72
CA LYS A 56 -36.68 33.58 -22.94
C LYS A 56 -36.85 33.30 -21.45
N VAL A 57 -35.76 32.94 -20.78
CA VAL A 57 -35.74 32.73 -19.32
C VAL A 57 -35.60 34.08 -18.58
N ALA A 58 -35.02 35.08 -19.25
CA ALA A 58 -34.94 36.49 -18.85
C ALA A 58 -34.79 37.37 -20.12
N SER A 59 -34.82 38.70 -20.00
CA SER A 59 -34.71 39.64 -21.14
C SER A 59 -33.43 39.52 -21.97
N VAL A 60 -32.44 38.73 -21.52
CA VAL A 60 -31.08 38.67 -22.11
C VAL A 60 -30.60 37.25 -22.44
N ILE A 61 -31.13 36.17 -21.83
CA ILE A 61 -30.58 34.80 -21.98
C ILE A 61 -31.64 33.84 -22.51
N THR A 62 -31.33 33.14 -23.60
CA THR A 62 -32.17 32.08 -24.13
C THR A 62 -31.95 30.75 -23.38
N TRP A 63 -33.01 29.97 -23.20
CA TRP A 63 -33.00 28.63 -22.59
C TRP A 63 -31.97 27.71 -23.23
N THR A 64 -31.75 27.85 -24.53
CA THR A 64 -30.73 27.11 -25.29
C THR A 64 -29.31 27.41 -24.83
N VAL A 65 -29.00 28.67 -24.50
CA VAL A 65 -27.68 29.09 -23.98
C VAL A 65 -27.49 28.59 -22.54
N LEU A 66 -28.55 28.63 -21.72
CA LEU A 66 -28.52 28.05 -20.38
C LEU A 66 -28.32 26.52 -20.43
N GLN A 67 -29.04 25.81 -21.30
CA GLN A 67 -28.94 24.37 -21.45
C GLN A 67 -27.54 23.94 -21.92
N THR A 68 -27.02 24.58 -22.97
CA THR A 68 -25.68 24.28 -23.50
C THR A 68 -24.57 24.59 -22.51
N SER A 69 -24.67 25.69 -21.76
CA SER A 69 -23.69 26.00 -20.70
C SER A 69 -23.75 25.03 -19.53
N VAL A 70 -24.95 24.65 -19.07
CA VAL A 70 -25.12 23.64 -17.99
C VAL A 70 -24.59 22.28 -18.43
N VAL A 71 -24.90 21.83 -19.64
CA VAL A 71 -24.37 20.57 -20.18
C VAL A 71 -22.84 20.61 -20.28
N LEU A 72 -22.27 21.69 -20.81
CA LEU A 72 -20.82 21.85 -20.92
C LEU A 72 -20.14 21.81 -19.55
N VAL A 73 -20.63 22.58 -18.57
CA VAL A 73 -20.10 22.60 -17.20
C VAL A 73 -20.23 21.23 -16.55
N SER A 74 -21.38 20.56 -16.72
CA SER A 74 -21.61 19.24 -16.16
C SER A 74 -20.68 18.19 -16.77
N VAL A 75 -20.39 18.26 -18.08
CA VAL A 75 -19.41 17.40 -18.76
C VAL A 75 -17.98 17.67 -18.28
N VAL A 76 -17.61 18.94 -18.04
CA VAL A 76 -16.29 19.26 -17.46
C VAL A 76 -16.17 18.72 -16.03
N LEU A 77 -17.22 18.87 -15.21
CA LEU A 77 -17.25 18.34 -13.86
C LEU A 77 -17.21 16.81 -13.81
N THR A 78 -17.90 16.11 -14.72
CA THR A 78 -17.81 14.64 -14.80
C THR A 78 -16.39 14.21 -15.15
N LEU A 79 -15.76 14.83 -16.14
CA LEU A 79 -14.37 14.54 -16.50
C LEU A 79 -13.41 14.79 -15.33
N TYR A 80 -13.58 15.91 -14.62
CA TYR A 80 -12.80 16.23 -13.41
C TYR A 80 -12.98 15.17 -12.30
N PHE A 81 -14.23 14.81 -11.98
CA PHE A 81 -14.50 13.81 -10.94
C PHE A 81 -14.05 12.40 -11.33
N VAL A 82 -14.16 12.02 -12.61
CA VAL A 82 -13.61 10.76 -13.13
C VAL A 82 -12.08 10.74 -13.00
N GLY A 83 -11.41 11.85 -13.35
CA GLY A 83 -9.96 11.99 -13.15
C GLY A 83 -9.56 11.83 -11.68
N LYS A 84 -10.26 12.52 -10.78
CA LYS A 84 -10.06 12.38 -9.31
C LYS A 84 -10.34 10.97 -8.81
N ALA A 85 -11.42 10.35 -9.25
CA ALA A 85 -11.80 8.99 -8.85
C ALA A 85 -10.76 7.97 -9.32
N ARG A 86 -10.19 8.16 -10.51
CA ARG A 86 -9.11 7.33 -11.03
C ARG A 86 -7.81 7.52 -10.26
N LEU A 87 -7.43 8.75 -9.90
CA LEU A 87 -6.27 9.02 -9.05
C LEU A 87 -6.40 8.34 -7.68
N GLU A 88 -7.57 8.44 -7.04
CA GLU A 88 -7.79 7.77 -5.76
C GLU A 88 -7.86 6.24 -5.88
N ALA A 89 -8.39 5.72 -6.98
CA ALA A 89 -8.35 4.29 -7.26
C ALA A 89 -6.91 3.79 -7.50
N ALA A 90 -6.07 4.59 -8.17
CA ALA A 90 -4.65 4.29 -8.36
C ALA A 90 -3.88 4.33 -7.03
N ALA A 91 -4.13 5.33 -6.19
CA ALA A 91 -3.59 5.41 -4.83
C ALA A 91 -4.00 4.18 -4.00
N TYR A 92 -5.28 3.82 -4.05
CA TYR A 92 -5.79 2.66 -3.32
C TYR A 92 -5.19 1.36 -3.82
N ARG A 93 -4.98 1.18 -5.13
CA ARG A 93 -4.33 -0.04 -5.65
C ARG A 93 -2.82 -0.06 -5.43
N ALA A 94 -2.20 1.08 -5.09
CA ALA A 94 -0.74 1.27 -5.01
C ALA A 94 0.01 0.84 -6.28
N ASN A 95 -0.66 0.80 -7.44
CA ASN A 95 -0.16 0.11 -8.63
C ASN A 95 0.98 0.85 -9.34
N GLN A 96 1.04 2.17 -9.19
CA GLN A 96 2.00 3.04 -9.86
C GLN A 96 2.61 3.99 -8.83
N ILE A 97 3.90 3.79 -8.57
CA ILE A 97 4.74 4.68 -7.78
C ILE A 97 5.75 5.25 -8.77
N ASP A 98 5.68 6.56 -9.01
CA ASP A 98 6.64 7.25 -9.86
C ASP A 98 7.89 7.57 -9.03
N ILE A 99 9.00 6.97 -9.42
CA ILE A 99 10.28 7.13 -8.73
C ILE A 99 11.13 8.05 -9.57
N ARG A 100 11.32 9.27 -9.07
CA ARG A 100 12.21 10.26 -9.68
C ARG A 100 13.66 9.81 -9.51
N LEU A 101 14.51 10.23 -10.43
CA LEU A 101 15.96 10.05 -10.29
C LEU A 101 16.40 10.68 -8.97
N PHE A 102 17.16 9.94 -8.17
CA PHE A 102 17.73 10.48 -6.94
C PHE A 102 18.74 11.58 -7.26
N ALA A 103 18.67 12.68 -6.52
CA ALA A 103 19.65 13.75 -6.63
C ALA A 103 20.89 13.37 -5.81
N ASP A 104 22.07 13.55 -6.41
CA ASP A 104 23.35 13.29 -5.75
C ASP A 104 23.92 14.60 -5.21
N GLU A 105 23.97 14.75 -3.88
CA GLU A 105 24.59 15.90 -3.21
C GLU A 105 26.00 15.56 -2.68
N ARG A 106 26.57 14.42 -3.07
CA ARG A 106 27.94 14.04 -2.68
C ARG A 106 28.96 14.93 -3.39
N PRO A 107 30.10 15.26 -2.74
CA PRO A 107 31.15 16.05 -3.36
C PRO A 107 31.75 15.32 -4.57
N GLU A 108 31.98 16.06 -5.65
CA GLU A 108 32.59 15.57 -6.89
C GLU A 108 33.96 14.92 -6.57
N GLY A 109 34.05 13.59 -6.67
CA GLY A 109 35.27 12.82 -6.39
C GLY A 109 35.20 11.80 -5.26
N SER A 110 34.09 11.71 -4.52
CA SER A 110 33.87 10.65 -3.51
C SER A 110 33.22 9.38 -4.08
N HIS A 111 33.31 9.16 -5.40
CA HIS A 111 32.75 7.98 -6.06
C HIS A 111 33.70 6.79 -5.83
N ASP A 112 33.32 5.87 -4.95
CA ASP A 112 34.00 4.59 -4.87
C ASP A 112 33.56 3.77 -6.09
N ARG A 113 34.54 3.39 -6.91
CA ARG A 113 34.34 2.75 -8.23
C ARG A 113 33.32 1.59 -8.18
N GLU A 114 32.46 1.57 -9.21
CA GLU A 114 31.57 0.50 -9.71
C GLU A 114 30.08 0.45 -9.30
N ILE A 115 29.58 1.11 -8.24
CA ILE A 115 28.14 1.01 -7.83
C ILE A 115 27.43 2.39 -7.77
N ASP A 116 28.15 3.47 -8.13
CA ASP A 116 27.93 4.77 -7.50
C ASP A 116 27.16 5.80 -8.32
N SER A 117 26.64 5.44 -9.50
CA SER A 117 25.81 6.38 -10.25
C SER A 117 24.42 6.49 -9.61
N ALA A 118 23.91 7.72 -9.48
CA ALA A 118 22.55 7.95 -8.96
C ALA A 118 21.47 7.17 -9.74
N VAL A 119 21.74 6.87 -11.01
CA VAL A 119 20.91 6.03 -11.89
C VAL A 119 20.86 4.59 -11.39
N GLU A 120 22.00 3.97 -11.09
CA GLU A 120 22.08 2.59 -10.60
C GLU A 120 21.48 2.44 -9.20
N LEU A 121 21.72 3.41 -8.31
CA LEU A 121 21.09 3.43 -6.99
C LEU A 121 19.56 3.53 -7.10
N THR A 122 19.06 4.38 -8.02
CA THR A 122 17.62 4.49 -8.30
C THR A 122 17.08 3.17 -8.89
N ALA A 123 17.81 2.53 -9.80
CA ALA A 123 17.41 1.24 -10.38
C ALA A 123 17.39 0.11 -9.34
N THR A 124 18.35 0.09 -8.43
CA THR A 124 18.44 -0.88 -7.34
C THR A 124 17.30 -0.69 -6.34
N PHE A 125 16.98 0.56 -6.00
CA PHE A 125 15.79 0.89 -5.20
C PHE A 125 14.50 0.42 -5.86
N LYS A 126 14.33 0.69 -7.17
CA LYS A 126 13.18 0.20 -7.97
C LYS A 126 13.04 -1.33 -7.89
N ARG A 127 14.16 -2.05 -7.96
CA ARG A 127 14.19 -3.51 -7.84
C ARG A 127 13.74 -3.98 -6.46
N PHE A 128 14.27 -3.40 -5.37
CA PHE A 128 13.84 -3.76 -4.02
C PHE A 128 12.36 -3.44 -3.77
N LEU A 129 11.85 -2.34 -4.29
CA LEU A 129 10.42 -2.01 -4.18
C LEU A 129 9.54 -2.99 -4.98
N ASN A 130 10.01 -3.45 -6.14
CA ASN A 130 9.34 -4.50 -6.91
C ASN A 130 9.32 -5.84 -6.15
N ASP A 131 10.42 -6.21 -5.50
CA ASP A 131 10.50 -7.45 -4.71
C ASP A 131 9.48 -7.47 -3.55
N SER A 132 9.14 -6.29 -2.99
CA SER A 132 8.06 -6.16 -2.00
C SER A 132 6.64 -6.39 -2.56
N ARG A 133 6.51 -6.65 -3.87
CA ARG A 133 5.26 -6.90 -4.63
C ARG A 133 4.20 -5.81 -4.52
N LEU A 134 4.60 -4.59 -4.15
CA LEU A 134 3.74 -3.41 -4.17
C LEU A 134 3.65 -2.78 -5.55
N TYR A 135 4.71 -2.96 -6.34
CA TYR A 135 4.87 -2.37 -7.65
C TYR A 135 4.75 -3.47 -8.71
N THR A 136 3.92 -3.27 -9.73
CA THR A 136 3.99 -4.08 -10.96
C THR A 136 4.79 -3.31 -11.99
N PRO A 137 5.98 -3.76 -12.42
CA PRO A 137 6.69 -3.13 -13.51
C PRO A 137 5.81 -3.25 -14.75
N THR A 138 5.47 -2.12 -15.37
CA THR A 138 4.80 -2.14 -16.67
C THR A 138 5.78 -2.68 -17.71
N PRO A 139 5.49 -3.81 -18.37
CA PRO A 139 6.34 -4.30 -19.46
C PRO A 139 6.02 -3.46 -20.69
N VAL A 140 6.77 -2.40 -20.94
CA VAL A 140 6.68 -1.66 -22.20
C VAL A 140 8.09 -1.23 -22.67
N PRO A 141 8.51 -1.57 -23.90
CA PRO A 141 9.69 -0.98 -24.52
C PRO A 141 9.43 0.51 -24.75
N GLY A 142 10.31 1.39 -24.27
CA GLY A 142 10.15 2.83 -24.41
C GLY A 142 9.29 3.47 -23.33
N VAL A 143 9.56 3.16 -22.05
CA VAL A 143 9.00 3.92 -20.91
C VAL A 143 9.60 5.32 -20.89
N GLY A 144 9.16 6.16 -21.82
CA GLY A 144 8.95 7.55 -21.52
C GLY A 144 7.85 7.61 -20.46
N SER A 145 8.09 8.42 -19.44
CA SER A 145 7.10 8.84 -18.46
C SER A 145 5.81 9.30 -19.17
N SER A 146 4.74 9.55 -18.42
CA SER A 146 3.51 10.16 -18.92
C SER A 146 3.71 11.38 -19.85
N TYR A 147 4.92 11.96 -19.94
CA TYR A 147 5.35 12.94 -20.94
C TYR A 147 5.35 12.45 -22.41
N ASP A 148 5.59 11.18 -22.71
CA ASP A 148 5.76 10.73 -24.11
C ASP A 148 4.41 10.60 -24.84
N PHE A 149 3.39 10.07 -24.14
CA PHE A 149 2.02 10.11 -24.64
C PHE A 149 1.46 11.54 -24.71
N ILE A 150 1.90 12.43 -23.81
CA ILE A 150 1.56 13.86 -23.87
C ILE A 150 2.14 14.47 -25.14
N GLN A 151 3.40 14.19 -25.51
CA GLN A 151 4.00 14.68 -26.75
C GLN A 151 3.32 14.13 -28.00
N ILE A 152 2.95 12.84 -28.03
CA ILE A 152 2.23 12.22 -29.15
C ILE A 152 0.84 12.87 -29.35
N VAL A 153 0.12 13.14 -28.26
CA VAL A 153 -1.20 13.81 -28.31
C VAL A 153 -1.07 15.32 -28.47
N GLU A 154 0.02 15.95 -28.05
CA GLU A 154 0.33 17.36 -28.28
C GLU A 154 0.63 17.60 -29.76
N HIS A 155 1.41 16.75 -30.40
CA HIS A 155 1.60 16.77 -31.86
C HIS A 155 0.29 16.49 -32.64
N ALA A 156 -0.59 15.63 -32.12
CA ALA A 156 -1.91 15.41 -32.72
C ALA A 156 -2.93 16.52 -32.39
N GLY A 157 -2.69 17.30 -31.33
CA GLY A 157 -3.54 18.40 -30.88
C GLY A 157 -3.14 19.74 -31.48
N ASP A 158 -1.86 19.94 -31.77
CA ASP A 158 -1.34 21.13 -32.45
C ASP A 158 -1.82 21.25 -33.90
N SER A 159 -2.21 20.12 -34.51
CA SER A 159 -2.89 20.05 -35.81
C SER A 159 -4.41 20.24 -35.75
N ALA A 160 -5.02 20.36 -34.56
CA ALA A 160 -6.46 20.54 -34.39
C ALA A 160 -6.82 21.98 -33.98
N ASP A 161 -7.71 22.63 -34.74
CA ASP A 161 -8.18 24.00 -34.45
C ASP A 161 -9.38 24.03 -33.47
N GLY A 162 -9.41 25.05 -32.60
CA GLY A 162 -10.58 25.42 -31.79
C GLY A 162 -10.85 24.55 -30.55
N TRP A 163 -12.11 24.13 -30.37
CA TRP A 163 -12.63 23.46 -29.17
C TRP A 163 -12.07 22.04 -28.97
N TRP A 164 -11.51 21.41 -30.01
CA TRP A 164 -10.85 20.11 -29.92
C TRP A 164 -9.54 20.16 -29.12
N LYS A 165 -8.77 21.27 -29.18
CA LYS A 165 -7.62 21.51 -28.27
C LYS A 165 -8.05 21.60 -26.81
N ALA A 166 -9.21 22.18 -26.53
CA ALA A 166 -9.77 22.23 -25.19
C ALA A 166 -10.25 20.84 -24.74
N ALA A 167 -10.87 20.07 -25.65
CA ALA A 167 -11.30 18.70 -25.39
C ALA A 167 -10.12 17.76 -25.10
N THR A 168 -9.02 17.83 -25.86
CA THR A 168 -7.81 17.01 -25.60
C THR A 168 -7.13 17.39 -24.28
N LYS A 169 -7.07 18.68 -23.93
CA LYS A 169 -6.63 19.13 -22.58
C LYS A 169 -7.56 18.66 -21.46
N LEU A 170 -8.87 18.57 -21.69
CA LEU A 170 -9.83 18.03 -20.72
C LEU A 170 -9.72 16.49 -20.61
N ILE A 171 -9.40 15.78 -21.70
CA ILE A 171 -9.11 14.34 -21.68
C ILE A 171 -7.82 14.05 -20.89
N ARG A 172 -6.81 14.94 -20.94
CA ARG A 172 -5.60 14.87 -20.08
C ARG A 172 -5.94 14.87 -18.58
N LEU A 173 -7.03 15.51 -18.16
CA LEU A 173 -7.50 15.50 -16.77
C LEU A 173 -8.01 14.12 -16.31
N ALA A 174 -8.43 13.27 -17.26
CA ALA A 174 -8.99 11.95 -17.00
C ALA A 174 -7.94 10.82 -17.03
N GLN A 175 -6.70 11.10 -17.43
CA GLN A 175 -5.56 10.19 -17.33
C GLN A 175 -4.80 10.46 -16.02
N PRO A 176 -4.85 9.56 -15.03
CA PRO A 176 -4.19 9.79 -13.76
C PRO A 176 -2.66 9.63 -13.90
N PRO A 177 -1.83 10.59 -13.47
CA PRO A 177 -0.45 10.31 -13.12
C PRO A 177 -0.37 9.28 -11.98
N ALA A 178 0.83 8.72 -11.77
CA ALA A 178 1.12 7.91 -10.60
C ALA A 178 0.68 8.64 -9.31
N ALA A 179 -0.06 7.95 -8.45
CA ALA A 179 -0.65 8.57 -7.26
C ALA A 179 0.39 8.89 -6.17
N PHE A 180 1.50 8.16 -6.19
CA PHE A 180 2.63 8.33 -5.30
C PHE A 180 3.86 8.70 -6.11
N THR A 181 4.56 9.73 -5.68
CA THR A 181 5.85 10.13 -6.22
C THR A 181 6.89 10.02 -5.13
N VAL A 182 8.00 9.34 -5.40
CA VAL A 182 9.15 9.23 -4.51
C VAL A 182 10.30 10.01 -5.10
N SER A 183 10.82 10.96 -4.34
CA SER A 183 12.10 11.63 -4.60
C SER A 183 13.09 11.28 -3.51
N GLY A 184 14.37 11.20 -3.86
CA GLY A 184 15.44 10.91 -2.92
C GLY A 184 16.62 11.83 -3.14
N THR A 185 17.26 12.24 -2.05
CA THR A 185 18.55 12.92 -2.05
C THR A 185 19.58 12.04 -1.35
N ILE A 186 20.69 11.81 -2.06
CA ILE A 186 21.83 11.03 -1.59
C ILE A 186 22.82 11.98 -0.94
N ARG A 187 23.16 11.73 0.33
CA ARG A 187 24.11 12.54 1.11
C ARG A 187 25.20 11.67 1.73
N PRO A 188 26.41 12.21 1.94
CA PRO A 188 27.36 11.56 2.83
C PRO A 188 26.77 11.53 4.25
N GLY A 189 26.90 10.40 4.95
CA GLY A 189 26.37 10.26 6.30
C GLY A 189 27.04 11.20 7.29
N ASN A 190 26.34 11.50 8.38
CA ASN A 190 26.82 12.42 9.41
C ASN A 190 28.06 11.88 10.16
N THR A 191 28.24 10.55 10.16
CA THR A 191 29.45 9.87 10.62
C THR A 191 30.29 9.40 9.44
N THR A 192 31.62 9.52 9.55
CA THR A 192 32.57 9.00 8.56
C THR A 192 32.30 7.52 8.24
N GLY A 193 32.10 7.20 6.97
CA GLY A 193 31.87 5.82 6.50
C GLY A 193 30.42 5.34 6.50
N ARG A 194 29.45 6.20 6.82
CA ARG A 194 28.01 5.89 6.65
C ARG A 194 27.43 6.60 5.43
N TYR A 195 26.47 5.96 4.79
CA TYR A 195 25.69 6.51 3.68
C TYR A 195 24.33 6.96 4.20
N GLN A 196 23.88 8.14 3.76
CA GLN A 196 22.58 8.69 4.13
C GLN A 196 21.71 8.87 2.88
N LEU A 197 20.48 8.38 2.97
CA LEU A 197 19.45 8.61 1.97
C LEU A 197 18.27 9.31 2.63
N ILE A 198 17.92 10.47 2.10
CA ILE A 198 16.71 11.20 2.49
C ILE A 198 15.67 10.96 1.42
N LEU A 199 14.52 10.41 1.81
CA LEU A 199 13.41 10.15 0.90
C LEU A 199 12.22 11.03 1.23
N GLU A 200 11.61 11.58 0.20
CA GLU A 200 10.33 12.28 0.28
C GLU A 200 9.28 11.49 -0.50
N LEU A 201 8.27 11.01 0.23
CA LEU A 201 7.12 10.33 -0.36
C LEU A 201 5.96 11.33 -0.45
N VAL A 202 5.54 11.68 -1.66
CA VAL A 202 4.46 12.63 -1.90
C VAL A 202 3.27 11.90 -2.51
N ARG A 203 2.09 12.07 -1.91
CA ARG A 203 0.80 11.68 -2.50
C ARG A 203 0.18 12.89 -3.20
N VAL A 204 0.10 12.81 -4.52
CA VAL A 204 -0.46 13.87 -5.37
C VAL A 204 -1.97 14.01 -5.09
N PRO A 205 -2.52 15.24 -4.99
CA PRO A 205 -1.92 16.53 -5.35
C PRO A 205 -1.36 17.39 -4.21
N ARG A 206 -1.52 17.02 -2.93
CA ARG A 206 -1.33 17.99 -1.82
C ARG A 206 -0.63 17.45 -0.57
N PHE A 207 -0.18 16.20 -0.54
CA PHE A 207 0.39 15.65 0.67
C PHE A 207 1.85 15.25 0.48
N ALA A 208 2.76 15.90 1.18
CA ALA A 208 4.13 15.45 1.37
C ALA A 208 4.20 14.68 2.69
N ALA A 209 4.62 13.42 2.66
CA ALA A 209 4.97 12.69 3.86
C ALA A 209 6.27 13.27 4.45
N SER A 210 6.49 13.04 5.75
CA SER A 210 7.72 13.46 6.42
C SER A 210 8.94 12.92 5.67
N PRO A 211 10.01 13.73 5.51
CA PRO A 211 11.26 13.23 4.95
C PRO A 211 11.76 12.07 5.81
N LEU A 212 12.01 10.94 5.17
CA LEU A 212 12.50 9.73 5.80
C LEU A 212 14.02 9.72 5.65
N VAL A 213 14.72 9.80 6.77
CA VAL A 213 16.19 9.78 6.79
C VAL A 213 16.65 8.39 7.21
N ILE A 214 17.40 7.72 6.35
CA ILE A 214 17.97 6.40 6.62
C ILE A 214 19.48 6.46 6.49
N GLU A 215 20.17 5.91 7.50
CA GLU A 215 21.61 5.82 7.57
C GLU A 215 22.05 4.37 7.80
N ASP A 216 23.03 3.91 7.04
CA ASP A 216 23.67 2.60 7.22
C ASP A 216 25.10 2.64 6.65
N GLU A 217 25.89 1.59 6.90
CA GLU A 217 27.27 1.44 6.44
C GLU A 217 27.36 1.00 4.97
N ASN A 218 26.25 0.52 4.38
CA ASN A 218 26.22 -0.04 3.03
C ASN A 218 24.99 0.47 2.26
N TRP A 219 25.21 0.98 1.04
CA TRP A 219 24.16 1.42 0.12
C TRP A 219 23.05 0.38 -0.10
N ALA A 220 23.40 -0.89 -0.26
CA ALA A 220 22.39 -1.94 -0.46
C ALA A 220 21.44 -2.05 0.75
N ARG A 221 21.97 -1.91 1.98
CA ARG A 221 21.16 -1.92 3.20
C ARG A 221 20.33 -0.64 3.33
N VAL A 222 20.90 0.52 3.01
CA VAL A 222 20.18 1.81 2.98
C VAL A 222 18.98 1.71 2.02
N LEU A 223 19.21 1.29 0.77
CA LEU A 223 18.18 1.18 -0.26
C LEU A 223 17.11 0.14 0.09
N HIS A 224 17.49 -1.00 0.68
CA HIS A 224 16.55 -2.01 1.13
C HIS A 224 15.66 -1.50 2.27
N ARG A 225 16.25 -0.90 3.32
CA ARG A 225 15.49 -0.29 4.42
C ARG A 225 14.59 0.84 3.92
N ALA A 226 15.09 1.62 2.97
CA ALA A 226 14.35 2.69 2.33
C ALA A 226 13.14 2.19 1.55
N ALA A 227 13.32 1.14 0.72
CA ALA A 227 12.22 0.51 0.01
C ALA A 227 11.17 -0.05 0.99
N ASN A 228 11.63 -0.73 2.05
CA ASN A 228 10.76 -1.28 3.09
C ASN A 228 10.02 -0.23 3.91
N ALA A 229 10.65 0.92 4.17
CA ALA A 229 10.01 2.02 4.86
C ALA A 229 8.95 2.72 3.98
N VAL A 230 9.24 2.92 2.69
CA VAL A 230 8.23 3.40 1.72
C VAL A 230 7.07 2.40 1.63
N ALA A 231 7.37 1.11 1.55
CA ALA A 231 6.38 0.05 1.55
C ALA A 231 5.51 0.08 2.81
N ALA A 232 6.12 0.18 4.00
CA ALA A 232 5.41 0.25 5.28
C ALA A 232 4.48 1.47 5.40
N LEU A 233 4.79 2.58 4.72
CA LEU A 233 3.91 3.76 4.65
C LEU A 233 2.74 3.55 3.67
N VAL A 234 2.99 2.95 2.50
CA VAL A 234 1.99 2.79 1.44
C VAL A 234 1.01 1.64 1.72
N ILE A 235 1.50 0.51 2.24
CA ILE A 235 0.75 -0.73 2.47
C ILE A 235 -0.55 -0.49 3.26
N PRO A 236 -0.54 0.15 4.45
CA PRO A 236 -1.72 0.39 5.30
C PRO A 236 -2.91 1.04 4.58
N ARG A 237 -2.63 1.91 3.59
CA ARG A 237 -3.63 2.66 2.83
C ARG A 237 -4.02 2.00 1.51
N SER A 238 -3.29 0.95 1.11
CA SER A 238 -3.52 0.24 -0.13
C SER A 238 -4.50 -0.92 0.03
N ALA A 239 -5.02 -1.39 -1.10
CA ALA A 239 -5.82 -2.60 -1.21
C ALA A 239 -5.03 -3.84 -0.75
N TYR A 240 -3.69 -3.77 -0.80
CA TYR A 240 -2.81 -4.88 -0.46
C TYR A 240 -3.04 -5.37 0.96
N VAL A 241 -3.26 -4.48 1.94
CA VAL A 241 -3.54 -4.86 3.34
C VAL A 241 -4.86 -5.62 3.50
N ARG A 242 -5.81 -5.44 2.59
CA ARG A 242 -7.07 -6.17 2.66
C ARG A 242 -6.96 -7.58 2.12
N THR A 243 -6.05 -7.79 1.16
CA THR A 243 -5.79 -9.11 0.56
C THR A 243 -4.75 -9.89 1.37
N ASN A 244 -3.74 -9.20 1.90
CA ASN A 244 -2.66 -9.80 2.66
C ASN A 244 -3.07 -9.95 4.13
N ILE A 245 -3.15 -11.21 4.55
CA ILE A 245 -3.61 -11.60 5.87
C ILE A 245 -2.62 -11.18 6.97
N HIS A 246 -1.30 -11.17 6.70
CA HIS A 246 -0.26 -10.83 7.67
C HIS A 246 -0.33 -9.37 8.15
N TRP A 247 -0.79 -8.47 7.27
CA TRP A 247 -0.85 -7.03 7.53
C TRP A 247 -2.27 -6.53 7.81
N ALA A 248 -3.26 -7.42 7.83
CA ALA A 248 -4.67 -7.04 7.92
C ALA A 248 -5.02 -6.24 9.18
N ALA A 249 -4.31 -6.49 10.30
CA ALA A 249 -4.46 -5.76 11.56
C ALA A 249 -3.96 -4.31 11.48
N TRP A 250 -3.05 -4.03 10.55
CA TRP A 250 -2.41 -2.71 10.35
C TRP A 250 -3.15 -1.83 9.33
N ARG A 251 -4.43 -2.09 9.10
CA ARG A 251 -5.24 -1.28 8.19
C ARG A 251 -5.38 0.14 8.74
N ASP A 252 -5.10 1.12 7.88
CA ASP A 252 -5.16 2.55 8.21
C ASP A 252 -4.21 2.99 9.35
N ALA A 253 -3.29 2.11 9.73
CA ALA A 253 -2.36 2.26 10.85
C ALA A 253 -0.90 2.36 10.38
N LYS A 254 -0.06 3.08 11.13
CA LYS A 254 1.37 3.19 10.84
C LYS A 254 2.08 1.88 11.18
N ILE A 255 2.51 1.13 10.16
CA ILE A 255 3.39 -0.03 10.35
C ILE A 255 4.79 0.49 10.69
N PRO A 256 5.41 0.05 11.80
CA PRO A 256 6.82 0.35 12.05
C PRO A 256 7.66 -0.28 10.94
N TYR A 257 8.48 0.54 10.26
CA TYR A 257 9.26 0.02 9.12
C TYR A 257 10.22 -1.09 9.54
N GLU A 258 10.67 -1.12 10.80
CA GLU A 258 11.52 -2.18 11.33
C GLU A 258 10.82 -3.54 11.38
N LEU A 259 9.52 -3.57 11.69
CA LEU A 259 8.72 -4.79 11.65
C LEU A 259 8.60 -5.31 10.22
N PHE A 260 8.31 -4.40 9.29
CA PHE A 260 8.20 -4.74 7.88
C PHE A 260 9.56 -5.20 7.32
N ASP A 261 10.64 -4.50 7.64
CA ASP A 261 12.00 -4.84 7.21
C ASP A 261 12.43 -6.21 7.75
N ALA A 262 12.22 -6.50 9.03
CA ALA A 262 12.52 -7.81 9.63
C ALA A 262 11.75 -8.94 8.92
N TYR A 263 10.45 -8.76 8.67
CA TYR A 263 9.65 -9.73 7.93
C TYR A 263 10.15 -9.94 6.49
N GLN A 264 10.48 -8.87 5.76
CA GLN A 264 10.98 -8.98 4.39
C GLN A 264 12.36 -9.65 4.34
N ARG A 265 13.26 -9.33 5.27
CA ARG A 265 14.57 -9.97 5.40
C ARG A 265 14.44 -11.47 5.67
N ALA A 266 13.52 -11.86 6.55
CA ALA A 266 13.26 -13.27 6.81
C ALA A 266 12.83 -14.01 5.53
N ASN A 267 11.88 -13.45 4.76
CA ASN A 267 11.46 -14.03 3.48
C ASN A 267 12.59 -14.09 2.44
N HIS A 268 13.44 -13.07 2.42
CA HIS A 268 14.63 -13.04 1.58
C HIS A 268 15.55 -14.20 1.95
N PHE A 269 15.89 -14.37 3.22
CA PHE A 269 16.73 -15.48 3.69
C PHE A 269 16.14 -16.86 3.40
N ILE A 270 14.81 -17.03 3.52
CA ILE A 270 14.12 -18.27 3.11
C ILE A 270 14.35 -18.56 1.64
N THR A 271 14.25 -17.55 0.78
CA THR A 271 14.48 -17.69 -0.67
C THR A 271 15.91 -18.19 -0.97
N TYR A 272 16.88 -17.79 -0.15
CA TYR A 272 18.28 -18.26 -0.23
C TYR A 272 18.59 -19.47 0.66
N ARG A 273 17.57 -20.13 1.24
CA ARG A 273 17.71 -21.30 2.13
C ARG A 273 18.59 -21.07 3.36
N ARG A 274 18.74 -19.82 3.81
CA ARG A 274 19.46 -19.45 5.04
C ARG A 274 18.48 -19.41 6.21
N TYR A 275 18.03 -20.59 6.63
CA TYR A 275 16.88 -20.71 7.52
C TYR A 275 17.14 -20.23 8.96
N ASP A 276 18.36 -20.37 9.48
CA ASP A 276 18.70 -19.88 10.83
C ASP A 276 18.56 -18.36 10.93
N GLU A 277 19.04 -17.64 9.92
CA GLU A 277 18.93 -16.18 9.84
C GLU A 277 17.49 -15.74 9.59
N ALA A 278 16.74 -16.51 8.80
CA ALA A 278 15.31 -16.26 8.61
C ALA A 278 14.52 -16.36 9.93
N LEU A 279 14.79 -17.41 10.73
CA LEU A 279 14.18 -17.55 12.06
C LEU A 279 14.55 -16.39 12.98
N ALA A 280 15.83 -15.97 12.99
CA ALA A 280 16.27 -14.83 13.80
C ALA A 280 15.52 -13.53 13.46
N GLU A 281 15.37 -13.22 12.16
CA GLU A 281 14.62 -12.04 11.72
C GLU A 281 13.10 -12.16 11.96
N TYR A 282 12.51 -13.36 11.85
CA TYR A 282 11.12 -13.54 12.25
C TYR A 282 10.90 -13.38 13.74
N TYR A 283 11.79 -13.89 14.60
CA TYR A 283 11.69 -13.64 16.04
C TYR A 283 11.83 -12.16 16.37
N ARG A 284 12.67 -11.42 15.64
CA ARG A 284 12.73 -9.96 15.72
C ARG A 284 11.43 -9.30 15.28
N ALA A 285 10.78 -9.79 14.23
CA ALA A 285 9.47 -9.28 13.81
C ALA A 285 8.39 -9.54 14.89
N VAL A 286 8.38 -10.73 15.50
CA VAL A 286 7.43 -11.06 16.60
C VAL A 286 7.71 -10.26 17.87
N SER A 287 8.96 -9.89 18.16
CA SER A 287 9.24 -9.03 19.32
C SER A 287 8.72 -7.59 19.12
N LEU A 288 8.69 -7.11 17.86
CA LEU A 288 8.12 -5.82 17.49
C LEU A 288 6.58 -5.83 17.45
N ASP A 289 5.97 -6.94 17.00
CA ASP A 289 4.51 -7.15 17.04
C ASP A 289 4.16 -8.53 17.64
N PRO A 290 4.09 -8.62 18.99
CA PRO A 290 3.79 -9.89 19.66
C PRO A 290 2.37 -10.42 19.38
N ALA A 291 1.47 -9.55 18.91
CA ALA A 291 0.08 -9.87 18.64
C ALA A 291 -0.14 -10.45 17.23
N ASN A 292 0.87 -10.37 16.34
CA ASN A 292 0.77 -10.90 14.99
C ASN A 292 0.92 -12.42 14.97
N VAL A 293 -0.22 -13.11 15.01
CA VAL A 293 -0.29 -14.57 14.97
C VAL A 293 0.14 -15.17 13.63
N TYR A 294 0.09 -14.40 12.53
CA TYR A 294 0.47 -14.92 11.23
C TYR A 294 1.97 -15.04 11.06
N ILE A 295 2.75 -14.10 11.61
CA ILE A 295 4.22 -14.23 11.63
C ILE A 295 4.63 -15.46 12.45
N ARG A 296 3.95 -15.73 13.57
CA ARG A 296 4.18 -16.96 14.36
C ARG A 296 3.86 -18.24 13.58
N LEU A 297 2.81 -18.23 12.74
CA LEU A 297 2.51 -19.36 11.86
C LEU A 297 3.62 -19.61 10.83
N GLU A 298 4.21 -18.54 10.27
CA GLU A 298 5.36 -18.67 9.35
C GLU A 298 6.59 -19.24 10.08
N ILE A 299 6.85 -18.82 11.33
CA ILE A 299 7.91 -19.40 12.17
C ILE A 299 7.67 -20.90 12.37
N ALA A 300 6.47 -21.29 12.78
CA ALA A 300 6.14 -22.69 13.03
C ALA A 300 6.24 -23.54 11.75
N ALA A 301 5.81 -23.01 10.61
CA ALA A 301 5.96 -23.67 9.32
C ALA A 301 7.43 -23.85 8.92
N LEU A 302 8.27 -22.84 9.19
CA LEU A 302 9.71 -22.93 8.95
C LEU A 302 10.39 -23.93 9.90
N GLN A 303 9.95 -24.01 11.16
CA GLN A 303 10.42 -25.02 12.12
C GLN A 303 10.04 -26.44 11.67
N GLU A 304 8.81 -26.65 11.15
CA GLU A 304 8.44 -27.94 10.54
C GLU A 304 9.34 -28.28 9.35
N GLN A 305 9.69 -27.32 8.49
CA GLN A 305 10.61 -27.53 7.36
C GLN A 305 12.04 -27.91 7.79
N LEU A 306 12.42 -27.58 9.02
CA LEU A 306 13.71 -27.90 9.62
C LEU A 306 13.67 -29.16 10.51
N ASP A 307 12.57 -29.90 10.51
CA ASP A 307 12.30 -31.05 11.41
C ASP A 307 12.40 -30.71 12.91
N LEU A 308 12.24 -29.43 13.26
CA LEU A 308 12.20 -28.94 14.64
C LEU A 308 10.78 -29.09 15.24
N HIS A 309 10.26 -30.31 15.22
CA HIS A 309 8.86 -30.60 15.55
C HIS A 309 8.45 -30.16 16.96
N LEU A 310 9.32 -30.29 17.96
CA LEU A 310 9.02 -29.86 19.32
C LEU A 310 8.87 -28.34 19.43
N ASP A 311 9.73 -27.58 18.74
CA ASP A 311 9.66 -26.12 18.73
C ASP A 311 8.46 -25.64 17.91
N ALA A 312 8.14 -26.32 16.80
CA ALA A 312 6.92 -26.08 16.02
C ALA A 312 5.64 -26.28 16.86
N LEU A 313 5.56 -27.36 17.65
CA LEU A 313 4.44 -27.58 18.56
C LEU A 313 4.28 -26.45 19.57
N ALA A 314 5.38 -26.03 20.20
CA ALA A 314 5.35 -24.91 21.14
C ALA A 314 4.86 -23.62 20.47
N THR A 315 5.36 -23.31 19.27
CA THR A 315 4.93 -22.13 18.52
C THR A 315 3.45 -22.20 18.10
N TYR A 316 2.95 -23.38 17.71
CA TYR A 316 1.53 -23.56 17.41
C TYR A 316 0.64 -23.43 18.64
N ASP A 317 1.06 -23.97 19.79
CA ASP A 317 0.35 -23.80 21.06
C ASP A 317 0.27 -22.31 21.44
N ASP A 318 1.37 -21.58 21.28
CA ASP A 318 1.42 -20.13 21.42
C ASP A 318 0.39 -19.39 20.54
N VAL A 319 0.25 -19.78 19.27
CA VAL A 319 -0.78 -19.22 18.39
C VAL A 319 -2.18 -19.57 18.88
N ILE A 320 -2.42 -20.81 19.29
CA ILE A 320 -3.71 -21.28 19.81
C ILE A 320 -4.08 -20.51 21.07
N THR A 321 -3.15 -20.30 22.00
CA THR A 321 -3.39 -19.55 23.23
C THR A 321 -3.72 -18.08 22.93
N VAL A 322 -2.93 -17.41 22.07
CA VAL A 322 -3.17 -16.01 21.69
C VAL A 322 -4.53 -15.83 21.00
N CYS A 323 -4.91 -16.74 20.10
CA CYS A 323 -6.20 -16.69 19.40
C CYS A 323 -7.39 -17.06 20.30
N SER A 324 -7.23 -18.05 21.20
CA SER A 324 -8.31 -18.53 22.07
C SER A 324 -8.63 -17.60 23.24
N ARG A 325 -7.71 -16.69 23.62
CA ARG A 325 -7.94 -15.62 24.62
C ARG A 325 -9.21 -14.79 24.36
N GLY A 326 -9.66 -14.69 23.10
CA GLY A 326 -10.88 -13.94 22.72
C GLY A 326 -12.18 -14.75 22.71
N HIS A 327 -12.14 -16.09 22.83
CA HIS A 327 -13.30 -16.96 22.56
C HIS A 327 -13.68 -17.82 23.78
N PRO A 328 -14.75 -17.49 24.52
CA PRO A 328 -15.03 -18.05 25.85
C PRO A 328 -15.35 -19.56 25.85
N THR A 329 -15.81 -20.12 24.74
CA THR A 329 -16.06 -21.56 24.61
C THR A 329 -14.81 -22.37 24.24
N LEU A 330 -13.85 -21.76 23.54
CA LEU A 330 -12.64 -22.44 23.06
C LEU A 330 -11.51 -22.38 24.08
N ALA A 331 -11.41 -21.29 24.85
CA ALA A 331 -10.53 -21.23 26.01
C ALA A 331 -10.81 -22.38 26.99
N ARG A 332 -12.09 -22.76 27.17
CA ARG A 332 -12.53 -23.79 28.12
C ARG A 332 -12.03 -25.21 27.79
N TRP A 333 -11.65 -25.49 26.54
CA TRP A 333 -11.20 -26.82 26.12
C TRP A 333 -9.67 -27.00 26.26
N TRP A 334 -8.90 -25.92 26.42
CA TRP A 334 -7.42 -25.96 26.42
C TRP A 334 -6.77 -25.12 27.54
N ILE A 335 -7.48 -24.21 28.21
CA ILE A 335 -6.94 -23.25 29.19
C ILE A 335 -7.83 -23.21 30.45
N GLY A 336 -7.22 -23.31 31.64
CA GLY A 336 -7.87 -23.21 32.96
C GLY A 336 -8.52 -21.84 33.26
N PRO A 337 -9.16 -21.66 34.44
CA PRO A 337 -10.15 -20.61 34.72
C PRO A 337 -9.64 -19.16 34.84
N ASP A 338 -8.33 -18.90 34.77
CA ASP A 338 -7.76 -17.64 35.28
C ASP A 338 -7.63 -16.47 34.27
N PHE A 339 -8.06 -16.60 33.02
CA PHE A 339 -7.76 -15.55 32.02
C PHE A 339 -9.00 -14.80 31.52
N ALA A 340 -9.15 -13.57 32.02
CA ALA A 340 -10.27 -12.67 31.75
C ALA A 340 -10.24 -12.01 30.36
N ARG A 341 -11.44 -11.64 29.91
CA ARG A 341 -11.86 -11.16 28.58
C ARG A 341 -11.11 -9.91 28.08
N GLN A 342 -10.78 -9.87 26.78
CA GLN A 342 -10.34 -8.65 26.08
C GLN A 342 -11.10 -8.46 24.73
N PRO A 343 -11.36 -7.22 24.27
CA PRO A 343 -12.44 -6.95 23.30
C PRO A 343 -12.07 -7.11 21.81
N ARG A 344 -12.70 -8.10 21.18
CA ARG A 344 -13.46 -8.17 19.90
C ARG A 344 -13.13 -7.40 18.61
N ARG A 345 -12.16 -6.48 18.49
CA ARG A 345 -12.01 -5.74 17.21
C ARG A 345 -11.30 -6.48 16.04
N ASP A 346 -10.51 -7.53 16.30
CA ASP A 346 -9.73 -8.26 15.27
C ASP A 346 -10.09 -9.74 15.06
N ALA A 347 -11.28 -10.18 15.49
CA ALA A 347 -11.62 -11.60 15.57
C ALA A 347 -11.61 -12.35 14.21
N ARG A 348 -12.09 -11.72 13.12
CA ARG A 348 -12.35 -12.42 11.85
C ARG A 348 -11.10 -13.00 11.17
N GLY A 349 -9.93 -12.38 11.32
CA GLY A 349 -8.69 -12.92 10.78
C GLY A 349 -8.18 -14.10 11.62
N ARG A 350 -8.24 -13.96 12.94
CA ARG A 350 -7.64 -14.91 13.89
C ARG A 350 -8.29 -16.29 13.83
N ASP A 351 -9.54 -16.40 13.41
CA ASP A 351 -10.22 -17.70 13.26
C ASP A 351 -9.52 -18.60 12.24
N VAL A 352 -9.05 -18.04 11.12
CA VAL A 352 -8.29 -18.78 10.10
C VAL A 352 -6.94 -19.21 10.65
N ALA A 353 -6.24 -18.30 11.35
CA ALA A 353 -4.95 -18.61 11.98
C ALA A 353 -5.09 -19.73 13.02
N LEU A 354 -6.15 -19.67 13.83
CA LEU A 354 -6.45 -20.68 14.84
C LEU A 354 -6.72 -22.06 14.22
N LEU A 355 -7.48 -22.10 13.12
CA LEU A 355 -7.76 -23.35 12.42
C LEU A 355 -6.47 -23.96 11.84
N ILE A 356 -5.64 -23.15 11.19
CA ILE A 356 -4.34 -23.57 10.65
C ILE A 356 -3.45 -24.11 11.77
N ALA A 357 -3.33 -23.36 12.87
CA ALA A 357 -2.50 -23.75 14.01
C ALA A 357 -2.95 -25.10 14.60
N ARG A 358 -4.25 -25.32 14.80
CA ARG A 358 -4.78 -26.59 15.32
C ARG A 358 -4.55 -27.76 14.39
N TYR A 359 -4.82 -27.56 13.10
CA TYR A 359 -4.61 -28.60 12.10
C TYR A 359 -3.13 -29.01 12.04
N ARG A 360 -2.22 -28.04 11.95
CA ARG A 360 -0.78 -28.30 11.91
C ARG A 360 -0.27 -28.88 13.22
N HIS A 361 -0.68 -28.36 14.36
CA HIS A 361 -0.36 -28.93 15.68
C HIS A 361 -0.74 -30.41 15.77
N ALA A 362 -1.94 -30.79 15.35
CA ALA A 362 -2.38 -32.19 15.34
C ALA A 362 -1.52 -33.06 14.38
N LEU A 363 -1.14 -32.52 13.23
CA LEU A 363 -0.29 -33.21 12.25
C LEU A 363 1.13 -33.42 12.80
N VAL A 364 1.71 -32.42 13.47
CA VAL A 364 3.03 -32.54 14.10
C VAL A 364 2.99 -33.52 15.28
N LEU A 365 1.92 -33.55 16.08
CA LEU A 365 1.72 -34.58 17.10
C LEU A 365 1.66 -36.00 16.51
N GLY A 366 1.18 -36.14 15.27
CA GLY A 366 1.23 -37.41 14.54
C GLY A 366 2.64 -37.92 14.27
N HIS A 367 3.66 -37.03 14.29
CA HIS A 367 5.07 -37.38 14.20
C HIS A 367 5.64 -37.71 15.59
N GLY A 368 4.96 -38.60 16.32
CA GLY A 368 5.25 -38.87 17.73
C GLY A 368 6.69 -39.32 18.02
N ASP A 369 7.29 -40.09 17.11
CA ASP A 369 8.66 -40.61 17.28
C ASP A 369 9.72 -39.50 17.24
N SER A 370 9.59 -38.52 16.34
CA SER A 370 10.54 -37.41 16.22
C SER A 370 10.37 -36.39 17.36
N VAL A 371 9.12 -36.17 17.78
CA VAL A 371 8.80 -35.34 18.96
C VAL A 371 9.35 -35.98 20.23
N ALA A 372 9.14 -37.29 20.43
CA ALA A 372 9.67 -38.01 21.60
C ALA A 372 11.21 -38.02 21.61
N GLY A 373 11.84 -38.24 20.45
CA GLY A 373 13.30 -38.22 20.31
C GLY A 373 13.91 -36.87 20.69
N SER A 374 13.38 -35.77 20.13
CA SER A 374 13.87 -34.42 20.44
C SER A 374 13.66 -34.01 21.90
N TRP A 375 12.56 -34.46 22.53
CA TRP A 375 12.29 -34.21 23.95
C TRP A 375 13.26 -34.96 24.87
N TRP A 376 13.62 -36.20 24.51
CA TRP A 376 14.57 -37.00 25.28
C TRP A 376 16.00 -36.45 25.20
N VAL A 377 16.46 -36.06 24.01
CA VAL A 377 17.82 -35.52 23.79
C VAL A 377 18.06 -34.19 24.53
N ARG A 378 17.04 -33.34 24.72
CA ARG A 378 17.20 -32.09 25.50
C ARG A 378 17.38 -32.30 27.00
N ARG A 379 17.05 -33.49 27.55
CA ARG A 379 17.12 -33.79 28.99
C ARG A 379 18.45 -34.39 29.43
N THR A 380 19.20 -34.97 28.52
CA THR A 380 20.58 -35.44 28.72
C THR A 380 21.56 -34.33 28.44
#